data_AF-A0A2V7YJ18-F1
#
_entry.id   AF-A0A2V7YJ18-F1
#
_cell.length_a   1.000
_cell.length_b   1.000
_cell.length_c   1.000
_cell.angle_alpha   90.00
_cell.angle_beta   90.00
_cell.angle_gamma   90.00
#
_symmetry.space_group_name_H-M   'P 1'
#
loop_
_entity.id
_entity.type
_entity.pdbx_description
1 polymer ?
#
loop_
_entity_poly.entity_id
_entity_poly.type
_entity_poly.pdbx_seq_one_letter_code
_entity_poly.pdbx_strand_id
1 'polypeptide(L)'
;VKGYPVAVSLPFGRAINPISGTNWEGTGVEPDVKIQAADALAAAHSRALTAVAEKATDPRQKAEIEFARGLVEDRGKPPASLSPAELQAIAGTYGPRTISVENGALWYQRGKGRRLQLVPVGQDRFLVGDLDNFRLRFERDAGGAVVRLVGLYSDGTEEPSVRGGE
;
A
#
# COMPACT_ATOMS: atom_id res chain seq x y z
N VAL A 1 61.09 -19.25 20.44
CA VAL A 1 60.81 -17.81 20.21
C VAL A 1 60.35 -17.20 21.52
N LYS A 2 61.07 -16.22 22.09
CA LYS A 2 60.60 -15.46 23.26
C LYS A 2 59.41 -14.61 22.79
N GLY A 3 58.19 -15.09 23.01
CA GLY A 3 56.96 -14.38 22.67
C GLY A 3 56.52 -13.44 23.80
N TYR A 4 56.02 -12.27 23.44
CA TYR A 4 55.38 -11.37 24.40
C TYR A 4 54.00 -11.92 24.77
N PRO A 5 53.64 -12.04 26.06
CA PRO A 5 52.29 -12.44 26.44
C PRO A 5 51.31 -11.34 26.03
N VAL A 6 50.39 -11.68 25.13
CA VAL A 6 49.25 -10.82 24.78
C VAL A 6 48.12 -11.15 25.74
N ALA A 7 47.71 -10.17 26.53
CA ALA A 7 46.53 -10.26 27.38
C ALA A 7 45.39 -9.45 26.76
N VAL A 8 44.22 -10.07 26.63
CA VAL A 8 42.98 -9.42 26.20
C VAL A 8 41.99 -9.54 27.35
N SER A 9 41.38 -8.42 27.75
CA SER A 9 40.25 -8.41 28.67
C SER A 9 38.97 -8.22 27.87
N LEU A 10 38.12 -9.25 27.83
CA LEU A 10 36.83 -9.20 27.16
C LEU A 10 35.72 -8.95 28.20
N PRO A 11 34.88 -7.93 28.03
CA PRO A 11 33.70 -7.77 28.87
C PRO A 11 32.75 -8.97 28.67
N PHE A 12 32.28 -9.55 29.78
CA PHE A 12 31.40 -10.75 29.81
C PHE A 12 30.02 -10.47 30.42
N GLY A 13 29.69 -9.20 30.68
CA GLY A 13 28.41 -8.80 31.25
C GLY A 13 27.26 -9.01 30.26
N ARG A 14 26.17 -9.66 30.70
CA ARG A 14 24.94 -9.81 29.94
C ARG A 14 23.84 -8.99 30.60
N ALA A 15 23.17 -8.13 29.83
CA ALA A 15 21.99 -7.42 30.31
C ALA A 15 20.79 -8.38 30.33
N ILE A 16 20.24 -8.62 31.52
CA ILE A 16 18.96 -9.31 31.71
C ILE A 16 17.92 -8.25 32.04
N ASN A 17 16.81 -8.25 31.31
CA ASN A 17 15.71 -7.34 31.57
C ASN A 17 15.02 -7.73 32.89
N PRO A 18 14.88 -6.81 33.87
CA PRO A 18 14.33 -7.13 35.18
C PRO A 18 12.82 -7.43 35.17
N ILE A 19 12.11 -7.07 34.10
CA ILE A 19 10.67 -7.30 33.92
C ILE A 19 10.43 -8.66 33.24
N SER A 20 11.12 -8.94 32.13
CA SER A 20 10.91 -10.19 31.38
C SER A 20 11.73 -11.37 31.90
N GLY A 21 12.80 -11.12 32.68
CA GLY A 21 13.74 -12.15 33.13
C GLY A 21 14.59 -12.74 32.00
N THR A 22 14.58 -12.14 30.81
CA THR A 22 15.25 -12.64 29.61
C THR A 22 16.23 -11.61 29.05
N ASN A 23 17.00 -12.00 28.03
CA ASN A 23 17.83 -11.11 27.23
C ASN A 23 17.30 -11.00 25.80
N TRP A 24 17.67 -9.91 25.13
CA TRP A 24 17.35 -9.71 23.71
C TRP A 24 18.37 -10.37 22.78
N GLU A 25 19.62 -10.58 23.22
CA GLU A 25 20.67 -11.18 22.37
C GLU A 25 20.30 -12.62 21.99
N GLY A 26 20.29 -12.91 20.69
CA GLY A 26 20.00 -14.25 20.14
C GLY A 26 18.51 -14.62 20.08
N THR A 27 17.66 -13.99 20.89
CA THR A 27 16.22 -14.32 20.98
C THR A 27 15.32 -13.20 20.47
N GLY A 28 15.80 -11.95 20.48
CA GLY A 28 15.02 -10.76 20.15
C GLY A 28 14.14 -10.26 21.30
N VAL A 29 13.29 -9.28 21.00
CA VAL A 29 12.29 -8.72 21.92
C VAL A 29 10.92 -9.03 21.35
N GLU A 30 9.97 -9.43 22.20
CA GLU A 30 8.58 -9.60 21.77
C GLU A 30 7.99 -8.23 21.43
N PRO A 31 7.45 -8.03 20.20
CA PRO A 31 6.89 -6.75 19.82
C PRO A 31 5.55 -6.51 20.53
N ASP A 32 5.31 -5.27 20.96
CA ASP A 32 4.02 -4.85 21.55
C ASP A 32 2.84 -5.10 20.60
N VAL A 33 3.11 -5.09 19.30
CA VAL A 33 2.17 -5.45 18.24
C VAL A 33 2.64 -6.75 17.62
N LYS A 34 1.94 -7.84 17.91
CA LYS A 34 2.25 -9.17 17.35
C LYS A 34 1.95 -9.20 15.85
N ILE A 35 2.96 -8.90 15.04
CA ILE A 35 2.90 -8.91 13.58
C ILE A 35 4.21 -9.42 13.00
N GLN A 36 4.17 -9.95 11.77
CA GLN A 36 5.38 -10.34 11.05
C GLN A 36 6.27 -9.13 10.80
N ALA A 37 7.59 -9.32 10.88
CA ALA A 37 8.55 -8.24 10.69
C ALA A 37 8.41 -7.55 9.31
N ALA A 38 8.05 -8.31 8.27
CA ALA A 38 7.82 -7.79 6.93
C ALA A 38 6.65 -6.78 6.86
N ASP A 39 5.65 -6.93 7.73
CA ASP A 39 4.44 -6.09 7.74
C ASP A 39 4.55 -4.94 8.76
N ALA A 40 5.61 -4.92 9.57
CA ALA A 40 5.75 -4.01 10.71
C ALA A 40 5.71 -2.54 10.29
N LEU A 41 6.35 -2.17 9.18
CA LEU A 41 6.36 -0.79 8.68
C LEU A 41 4.97 -0.33 8.25
N ALA A 42 4.27 -1.14 7.46
CA ALA A 42 2.92 -0.82 6.98
C ALA A 42 1.95 -0.70 8.16
N ALA A 43 2.03 -1.63 9.13
CA ALA A 43 1.20 -1.59 10.33
C ALA A 43 1.51 -0.38 11.23
N ALA A 44 2.78 -0.05 11.43
CA ALA A 44 3.18 1.12 12.22
C ALA A 44 2.69 2.42 11.57
N HIS A 45 2.84 2.56 10.26
CA HIS A 45 2.40 3.75 9.54
C HIS A 45 0.87 3.87 9.52
N SER A 46 0.15 2.77 9.28
CA SER A 46 -1.32 2.75 9.35
C SER A 46 -1.86 3.13 10.74
N ARG A 47 -1.21 2.64 11.80
CA ARG A 47 -1.55 3.01 13.19
C ARG A 47 -1.27 4.47 13.48
N ALA A 48 -0.13 4.99 13.02
CA ALA A 48 0.20 6.41 13.16
C ALA A 48 -0.84 7.29 12.45
N LEU A 49 -1.22 6.94 11.22
CA LEU A 49 -2.26 7.66 10.47
C LEU A 49 -3.61 7.62 11.16
N THR A 50 -3.99 6.48 11.74
CA THR A 50 -5.22 6.36 12.54
C THR A 50 -5.20 7.31 13.74
N ALA A 51 -4.10 7.34 14.50
CA ALA A 51 -3.95 8.25 15.64
C ALA A 51 -3.94 9.74 15.25
N VAL A 52 -3.49 10.07 14.04
CA VAL A 52 -3.55 11.43 13.51
C VAL A 52 -4.97 11.77 13.04
N ALA A 53 -5.68 10.83 12.39
CA ALA A 53 -7.07 11.01 11.93
C ALA A 53 -8.03 11.29 13.09
N GLU A 54 -7.86 10.62 14.22
CA GLU A 54 -8.65 10.82 15.44
C GLU A 54 -8.53 12.24 16.01
N LYS A 55 -7.38 12.89 15.79
CA LYS A 55 -7.10 14.26 16.27
C LYS A 55 -7.44 15.34 15.25
N ALA A 56 -7.58 14.98 13.98
CA ALA A 56 -7.93 15.92 12.93
C ALA A 56 -9.35 16.45 13.16
N THR A 57 -9.56 17.74 12.92
CA THR A 57 -10.87 18.40 13.02
C THR A 57 -11.38 18.83 11.65
N ASP A 58 -10.47 19.17 10.73
CA ASP A 58 -10.79 19.53 9.35
C ASP A 58 -11.19 18.29 8.53
N PRO A 59 -12.39 18.28 7.90
CA PRO A 59 -12.82 17.19 7.02
C PRO A 59 -11.85 16.90 5.87
N ARG A 60 -11.20 17.93 5.30
CA ARG A 60 -10.26 17.74 4.20
C ARG A 60 -9.00 17.01 4.68
N GLN A 61 -8.43 17.47 5.78
CA GLN A 61 -7.31 16.80 6.43
C GLN A 61 -7.65 15.34 6.78
N LYS A 62 -8.86 15.05 7.29
CA LYS A 62 -9.31 13.67 7.53
C LYS A 62 -9.32 12.84 6.25
N ALA A 63 -9.86 13.37 5.16
CA ALA A 63 -9.88 12.66 3.87
C ALA A 63 -8.46 12.34 3.37
N GLU A 64 -7.52 13.28 3.50
CA GLU A 64 -6.12 13.07 3.13
C GLU A 64 -5.44 11.99 3.97
N ILE A 65 -5.67 11.99 5.29
CA ILE A 65 -5.12 10.96 6.19
C ILE A 65 -5.72 9.59 5.89
N GLU A 66 -7.03 9.51 5.69
CA GLU A 66 -7.71 8.25 5.34
C GLU A 66 -7.26 7.73 3.97
N PHE A 67 -7.04 8.63 3.01
CA PHE A 67 -6.49 8.27 1.72
C PHE A 67 -5.08 7.67 1.87
N ALA A 68 -4.20 8.36 2.61
CA ALA A 68 -2.84 7.90 2.88
C ALA A 68 -2.84 6.55 3.62
N ARG A 69 -3.74 6.36 4.58
CA ARG A 69 -3.89 5.09 5.32
C ARG A 69 -4.24 3.96 4.38
N GLY A 70 -5.26 4.16 3.54
CA GLY A 70 -5.64 3.19 2.52
C GLY A 70 -4.50 2.87 1.55
N LEU A 71 -3.70 3.87 1.15
CA LEU A 71 -2.54 3.67 0.27
C LEU A 71 -1.46 2.79 0.92
N VAL A 72 -1.16 3.03 2.20
CA VAL A 72 -0.21 2.21 2.97
C VAL A 72 -0.68 0.77 3.07
N GLU A 73 -1.97 0.56 3.35
CA GLU A 73 -2.56 -0.78 3.41
C GLU A 73 -2.56 -1.48 2.05
N ASP A 74 -2.90 -0.76 0.98
CA ASP A 74 -2.93 -1.27 -0.38
C ASP A 74 -1.52 -1.66 -0.86
N ARG A 75 -0.48 -0.89 -0.51
CA ARG A 75 0.92 -1.19 -0.84
C ARG A 75 1.55 -2.27 0.04
N GLY A 76 1.08 -2.42 1.27
CA GLY A 76 1.56 -3.45 2.19
C GLY A 76 1.09 -4.87 1.83
N LYS A 77 0.17 -5.01 0.86
CA LYS A 77 -0.38 -6.29 0.44
C LYS A 77 0.17 -6.69 -0.94
N PRO A 78 0.34 -8.00 -1.20
CA PRO A 78 0.59 -8.47 -2.56
C PRO A 78 -0.52 -8.01 -3.50
N PRO A 79 -0.22 -7.68 -4.77
CA PRO A 79 -1.23 -7.37 -5.76
C PRO A 79 -2.28 -8.48 -5.86
N ALA A 80 -3.55 -8.09 -6.01
CA ALA A 80 -4.62 -9.05 -6.20
C ALA A 80 -4.46 -9.76 -7.56
N SER A 81 -4.70 -11.07 -7.59
CA SER A 81 -4.63 -11.83 -8.84
C SER A 81 -5.93 -11.69 -9.62
N LEU A 82 -5.83 -11.30 -10.89
CA LEU A 82 -6.96 -11.23 -11.83
C LEU A 82 -6.72 -12.20 -12.99
N SER A 83 -7.76 -12.91 -13.39
CA SER A 83 -7.74 -13.78 -14.56
C SER A 83 -7.64 -12.97 -15.86
N PRO A 84 -7.17 -13.58 -16.97
CA PRO A 84 -7.14 -12.91 -18.27
C PRO A 84 -8.50 -12.35 -18.71
N ALA A 85 -9.59 -13.05 -18.39
CA ALA A 85 -10.94 -12.60 -18.71
C ALA A 85 -11.32 -11.34 -17.94
N GLU A 86 -10.96 -11.25 -16.66
CA GLU A 86 -11.21 -10.07 -15.83
C GLU A 86 -10.38 -8.86 -16.27
N LEU A 87 -9.11 -9.08 -16.62
CA LEU A 87 -8.25 -8.03 -17.17
C LEU A 87 -8.86 -7.43 -18.44
N GLN A 88 -9.32 -8.29 -19.36
CA GLN A 88 -9.98 -7.82 -20.59
C GLN A 88 -11.34 -7.17 -20.33
N ALA A 89 -12.10 -7.64 -19.35
CA ALA A 89 -13.36 -7.02 -18.96
C ALA A 89 -13.17 -5.59 -18.43
N ILE A 90 -12.02 -5.29 -17.83
CA ILE A 90 -11.66 -3.95 -17.33
C ILE A 90 -11.11 -3.04 -18.44
N ALA A 91 -10.45 -3.60 -19.45
CA ALA A 91 -9.87 -2.84 -20.56
C ALA A 91 -10.93 -2.01 -21.32
N GLY A 92 -10.56 -0.80 -21.72
CA GLY A 92 -11.45 0.09 -22.45
C GLY A 92 -11.17 1.57 -22.21
N THR A 93 -12.05 2.41 -22.76
CA THR A 93 -11.99 3.87 -22.64
C THR A 93 -13.04 4.35 -21.65
N TYR A 94 -12.66 5.32 -20.82
CA TYR A 94 -13.47 5.92 -19.75
C TYR A 94 -13.21 7.42 -19.76
N GLY A 95 -13.97 8.18 -20.54
CA GLY A 95 -13.70 9.61 -20.79
C GLY A 95 -12.27 9.83 -21.29
N PRO A 96 -11.46 10.69 -20.64
CA PRO A 96 -10.08 10.93 -21.05
C PRO A 96 -9.11 9.80 -20.68
N ARG A 97 -9.57 8.71 -20.05
CA ARG A 97 -8.73 7.63 -19.51
C ARG A 97 -8.85 6.40 -20.39
N THR A 98 -7.72 5.79 -20.73
CA THR A 98 -7.66 4.50 -21.45
C THR A 98 -6.97 3.47 -20.58
N ILE A 99 -7.61 2.31 -20.44
CA ILE A 99 -7.09 1.13 -19.76
C ILE A 99 -6.80 0.07 -20.81
N SER A 100 -5.55 -0.40 -20.85
CA SER A 100 -5.08 -1.42 -21.81
C SER A 100 -4.49 -2.61 -21.08
N VAL A 101 -4.57 -3.79 -21.69
CA VAL A 101 -3.91 -5.01 -21.20
C VAL A 101 -2.71 -5.29 -22.08
N GLU A 102 -1.54 -5.48 -21.46
CA GLU A 102 -0.31 -5.86 -22.15
C GLU A 102 0.52 -6.75 -21.25
N ASN A 103 1.00 -7.88 -21.80
CA ASN A 103 1.80 -8.88 -21.08
C ASN A 103 1.18 -9.34 -19.75
N GLY A 104 -0.16 -9.46 -19.70
CA GLY A 104 -0.88 -9.88 -18.50
C GLY A 104 -1.01 -8.81 -17.41
N ALA A 105 -0.64 -7.55 -17.69
CA ALA A 105 -0.80 -6.43 -16.77
C ALA A 105 -1.72 -5.35 -17.35
N LEU A 106 -2.39 -4.61 -16.46
CA LEU A 106 -3.17 -3.43 -16.83
C LEU A 106 -2.29 -2.19 -16.89
N TRP A 107 -2.60 -1.32 -17.82
CA TRP A 107 -1.92 -0.04 -18.03
C TRP A 107 -2.92 1.08 -18.18
N TYR A 108 -2.69 2.15 -17.44
CA TYR A 108 -3.46 3.38 -17.44
C TYR A 108 -2.76 4.46 -18.29
N GLN A 109 -3.55 5.20 -19.06
CA GLN A 109 -3.11 6.41 -19.75
C GLN A 109 -4.23 7.45 -19.74
N ARG A 110 -3.92 8.72 -19.48
CA ARG A 110 -4.87 9.84 -19.61
C ARG A 110 -4.51 10.70 -20.81
N GLY A 111 -5.41 10.79 -21.80
CA GLY A 111 -5.16 11.46 -23.07
C GLY A 111 -3.86 10.96 -23.73
N LYS A 112 -2.98 11.90 -24.12
CA LYS A 112 -1.64 11.59 -24.66
C LYS A 112 -0.54 11.57 -23.57
N GLY A 113 -0.93 11.46 -22.30
CA GLY A 113 -0.03 11.51 -21.16
C GLY A 113 0.83 10.26 -21.00
N ARG A 114 1.62 10.24 -19.93
CA ARG A 114 2.46 9.09 -19.55
C ARG A 114 1.59 7.86 -19.27
N ARG A 115 2.05 6.72 -19.77
CA ARG A 115 1.47 5.40 -19.46
C ARG A 115 2.03 4.89 -18.14
N LEU A 116 1.15 4.41 -17.26
CA LEU A 116 1.49 3.92 -15.92
C LEU A 116 0.90 2.54 -15.71
N GLN A 117 1.63 1.67 -15.02
CA GLN A 117 1.10 0.36 -14.66
C GLN A 117 -0.07 0.52 -13.68
N LEU A 118 -1.10 -0.30 -13.86
CA LEU A 118 -2.27 -0.31 -13.01
C LEU A 118 -2.27 -1.60 -12.19
N VAL A 119 -2.09 -1.47 -10.87
CA VAL A 119 -1.88 -2.62 -9.97
C VAL A 119 -3.15 -2.87 -9.15
N PRO A 120 -3.80 -4.04 -9.29
CA PRO A 120 -4.99 -4.38 -8.52
C PRO A 120 -4.66 -4.61 -7.04
N VAL A 121 -5.45 -4.03 -6.14
CA VAL A 121 -5.31 -4.19 -4.67
C VAL A 121 -6.58 -4.73 -4.00
N GLY A 122 -7.52 -5.24 -4.82
CA GLY A 122 -8.79 -5.82 -4.40
C GLY A 122 -9.92 -4.79 -4.31
N GLN A 123 -11.16 -5.28 -4.13
CA GLN A 123 -12.38 -4.42 -4.06
C GLN A 123 -12.51 -3.46 -5.25
N ASP A 124 -12.15 -3.93 -6.45
CA ASP A 124 -12.08 -3.13 -7.69
C ASP A 124 -11.22 -1.84 -7.58
N ARG A 125 -10.32 -1.76 -6.58
CA ARG A 125 -9.35 -0.67 -6.43
C ARG A 125 -8.00 -1.00 -7.04
N PHE A 126 -7.34 0.04 -7.55
CA PHE A 126 -6.08 -0.06 -8.25
C PHE A 126 -5.15 1.11 -7.90
N LEU A 127 -3.87 0.78 -7.71
CA LEU A 127 -2.78 1.76 -7.64
C LEU A 127 -2.33 2.15 -9.05
N VAL A 128 -1.97 3.42 -9.25
CA VAL A 128 -1.59 3.95 -10.56
C VAL A 128 -0.10 4.30 -10.56
N GLY A 129 0.73 3.35 -10.98
CA GLY A 129 2.19 3.43 -10.86
C GLY A 129 2.61 3.79 -9.43
N ASP A 130 3.54 4.74 -9.31
CA ASP A 130 4.07 5.21 -8.03
C ASP A 130 3.36 6.48 -7.51
N LEU A 131 2.15 6.79 -7.99
CA LEU A 131 1.42 7.97 -7.54
C LEU A 131 0.87 7.78 -6.13
N ASP A 132 1.15 8.75 -5.25
CA ASP A 132 0.70 8.74 -3.85
C ASP A 132 -0.61 9.49 -3.62
N ASN A 133 -1.05 10.27 -4.61
CA ASN A 133 -2.21 11.16 -4.51
C ASN A 133 -3.38 10.71 -5.38
N PHE A 134 -3.25 9.58 -6.09
CA PHE A 134 -4.24 9.14 -7.07
C PHE A 134 -4.37 7.62 -7.11
N ARG A 135 -5.60 7.14 -6.99
CA ARG A 135 -5.99 5.73 -7.14
C ARG A 135 -7.20 5.62 -8.06
N LEU A 136 -7.49 4.42 -8.52
CA LEU A 136 -8.67 4.15 -9.34
C LEU A 136 -9.57 3.13 -8.66
N ARG A 137 -10.88 3.28 -8.84
CA ARG A 137 -11.90 2.29 -8.46
C ARG A 137 -12.83 2.05 -9.64
N PHE A 138 -13.04 0.79 -10.01
CA PHE A 138 -14.08 0.45 -10.99
C PHE A 138 -15.41 0.23 -10.28
N GLU A 139 -16.49 0.63 -10.95
CA GLU A 139 -17.85 0.31 -10.52
C GLU A 139 -18.50 -0.61 -11.55
N ARG A 140 -19.22 -1.60 -11.03
CA ARG A 140 -19.90 -2.63 -11.81
C ARG A 140 -21.41 -2.47 -11.66
N ASP A 141 -22.14 -2.88 -12.69
CA ASP A 141 -23.60 -3.02 -12.60
C ASP A 141 -24.01 -4.31 -11.86
N ALA A 142 -25.32 -4.53 -11.74
CA ALA A 142 -25.87 -5.73 -11.10
C ALA A 142 -25.51 -7.04 -11.84
N GLY A 143 -25.15 -6.96 -13.12
CA GLY A 143 -24.66 -8.09 -13.92
C GLY A 143 -23.16 -8.34 -13.80
N GLY A 144 -22.44 -7.52 -13.03
CA GLY A 144 -20.98 -7.61 -12.84
C GLY A 144 -20.15 -6.95 -13.95
N ALA A 145 -20.79 -6.30 -14.93
CA ALA A 145 -20.10 -5.60 -16.00
C ALA A 145 -19.54 -4.26 -15.50
N VAL A 146 -18.30 -3.94 -15.86
CA VAL A 146 -17.68 -2.67 -15.51
C VAL A 146 -18.33 -1.55 -16.32
N VAL A 147 -18.97 -0.61 -15.63
CA VAL A 147 -19.73 0.49 -16.24
C VAL A 147 -19.10 1.87 -16.01
N ARG A 148 -18.24 2.00 -14.99
CA ARG A 148 -17.63 3.26 -14.62
C ARG A 148 -16.22 3.07 -14.06
N LEU A 149 -15.37 4.05 -14.28
CA LEU A 149 -14.08 4.22 -13.64
C LEU A 149 -14.11 5.50 -12.81
N VAL A 150 -13.75 5.42 -11.54
CA VAL A 150 -13.71 6.56 -10.62
C VAL A 150 -12.26 6.85 -10.25
N GLY A 151 -11.82 8.07 -10.53
CA GLY A 151 -10.55 8.60 -10.04
C GLY A 151 -10.68 9.07 -8.59
N LEU A 152 -9.89 8.49 -7.69
CA LEU A 152 -9.87 8.82 -6.27
C LEU A 152 -8.64 9.68 -5.98
N TYR A 153 -8.84 10.91 -5.53
CA TYR A 153 -7.76 11.84 -5.18
C TYR A 153 -7.55 11.93 -3.67
N SER A 154 -6.34 12.30 -3.25
CA SER A 154 -6.00 12.43 -1.83
C SER A 154 -6.83 13.46 -1.08
N ASP A 155 -7.31 14.51 -1.74
CA ASP A 155 -8.15 15.53 -1.11
C ASP A 155 -9.62 15.09 -0.91
N GLY A 156 -9.95 13.83 -1.24
CA GLY A 156 -11.29 13.28 -1.16
C GLY A 156 -12.14 13.49 -2.42
N THR A 157 -11.61 14.18 -3.43
CA THR A 157 -12.31 14.33 -4.71
C THR A 157 -12.44 12.99 -5.41
N GLU A 158 -13.65 12.69 -5.91
CA GLU A 158 -13.91 11.58 -6.81
C GLU A 158 -14.27 12.11 -8.21
N GLU A 159 -13.60 11.60 -9.24
CA GLU A 159 -13.84 11.96 -10.64
C GLU A 159 -14.37 10.74 -11.41
N PRO A 160 -15.70 10.58 -11.53
CA PRO A 160 -16.29 9.48 -12.28
C PRO A 160 -16.12 9.65 -13.79
N SER A 161 -15.94 8.55 -14.51
CA SER A 161 -15.88 8.48 -15.97
C SER A 161 -16.62 7.24 -16.44
N VAL A 162 -17.68 7.44 -17.24
CA VAL A 162 -18.51 6.35 -17.77
C VAL A 162 -17.73 5.58 -18.83
N ARG A 163 -17.86 4.25 -18.84
CA ARG A 163 -17.24 3.42 -19.88
C ARG A 163 -17.79 3.78 -21.26
N GLY A 164 -16.90 4.04 -22.21
CA GLY A 164 -17.25 4.41 -23.58
C GLY A 164 -17.83 5.83 -23.74
N GLY A 165 -17.95 6.61 -22.67
CA GLY A 165 -18.28 8.04 -22.76
C GLY A 165 -17.04 8.86 -23.09
N GLU A 166 -17.21 9.97 -23.83
CA GLU A 166 -16.22 11.05 -23.95
C GLU A 166 -16.13 11.90 -22.67
#